data_AF-A0A662QSK9-F1
#
_entry.id   AF-A0A662QSK9-F1
#
_cell.length_a   1.000
_cell.length_b   1.000
_cell.length_c   1.000
_cell.angle_alpha   90.00
_cell.angle_beta   90.00
_cell.angle_gamma   90.00
#
_symmetry.space_group_name_H-M   'P 1'
#
loop_
_entity.id
_entity.type
_entity.pdbx_description
1 polymer ?
#
loop_
_entity_poly.entity_id
_entity_poly.type
_entity_poly.pdbx_seq_one_letter_code
_entity_poly.pdbx_strand_id
1 'polypeptide(L)' 'MSEAKITEAGKTCIRLVGRFAGRKGVITKLLDDNFVEVTYELGKGKKTKKTNIKHLVILNEKAEEKSKPEKKK' A
#
# COMPACT_ATOMS: atom_id res chain seq x y z
N MET A 1 -24.41 -4.12 -6.52
CA MET A 1 -23.42 -3.04 -6.65
C MET A 1 -22.28 -3.35 -5.71
N SER A 2 -21.22 -3.95 -6.23
CA SER A 2 -20.09 -4.43 -5.43
C SER A 2 -19.22 -3.23 -5.06
N GLU A 3 -19.46 -2.64 -3.91
CA GLU A 3 -18.55 -1.66 -3.32
C GLU A 3 -17.26 -2.39 -2.98
N ALA A 4 -16.28 -2.31 -3.88
CA ALA A 4 -14.94 -2.82 -3.61
C ALA A 4 -14.43 -2.10 -2.36
N LYS A 5 -14.46 -2.79 -1.22
CA LYS A 5 -13.97 -2.29 0.06
C LYS A 5 -12.52 -1.84 -0.12
N ILE A 6 -12.38 -0.54 -0.31
CA ILE A 6 -11.15 0.21 -0.11
C ILE A 6 -10.89 0.01 1.38
N THR A 7 -9.79 -0.64 1.75
CA THR A 7 -9.38 -1.02 3.12
C THR A 7 -9.61 -2.49 3.55
N GLU A 8 -9.00 -3.44 2.84
CA GLU A 8 -8.67 -4.73 3.48
C GLU A 8 -7.18 -4.72 3.87
N ALA A 9 -6.89 -5.21 5.08
CA ALA A 9 -5.52 -5.45 5.51
C ALA A 9 -4.83 -6.45 4.56
N GLY A 10 -3.55 -6.25 4.28
CA GLY A 10 -2.77 -7.06 3.34
C GLY A 10 -2.59 -6.46 1.96
N LYS A 11 -3.23 -5.32 1.64
CA LYS A 11 -3.00 -4.61 0.36
C LYS A 11 -1.66 -3.86 0.36
N THR A 12 -0.98 -3.89 -0.78
CA THR A 12 0.23 -3.09 -1.01
C THR A 12 -0.15 -1.66 -1.32
N CYS A 13 0.62 -0.71 -0.80
CA CYS A 13 0.43 0.71 -1.02
C CYS A 13 1.76 1.40 -1.28
N ILE A 14 1.70 2.52 -2.02
CA ILE A 14 2.81 3.44 -2.19
C ILE A 14 2.42 4.76 -1.56
N ARG A 15 3.33 5.33 -0.78
CA ARG A 15 3.16 6.69 -0.27
C ARG A 15 3.59 7.69 -1.34
N LEU A 16 2.75 8.67 -1.63
CA LEU A 16 3.07 9.70 -2.63
C LEU A 16 3.97 10.80 -2.06
N VAL A 17 3.81 11.13 -0.77
CA VAL A 17 4.40 12.36 -0.20
C VAL A 17 5.15 12.13 1.13
N GLY A 18 6.14 13.00 1.36
CA GLY A 18 6.98 13.05 2.58
C GLY A 18 8.16 12.06 2.60
N ARG A 19 8.73 11.80 3.78
CA ARG A 19 9.98 11.02 3.95
C ARG A 19 9.94 9.56 3.43
N PHE A 20 8.76 9.00 3.26
CA PHE A 20 8.56 7.64 2.74
C PHE A 20 7.92 7.67 1.33
N ALA A 21 7.92 8.83 0.66
CA ALA A 21 7.44 8.96 -0.71
C ALA A 21 8.16 7.99 -1.64
N GLY A 22 7.42 7.33 -2.54
CA GLY A 22 7.94 6.35 -3.49
C GLY A 22 8.28 4.99 -2.88
N ARG A 23 8.09 4.78 -1.56
CA ARG A 23 8.32 3.47 -0.93
C ARG A 23 7.04 2.64 -0.93
N LYS A 24 7.22 1.36 -1.24
CA LYS A 24 6.19 0.34 -1.10
C LYS A 24 6.04 -0.04 0.39
N GLY A 25 4.80 -0.25 0.79
CA GLY A 25 4.46 -0.74 2.12
C GLY A 25 3.22 -1.60 2.06
N VAL A 26 2.99 -2.37 3.11
CA VAL A 26 1.82 -3.23 3.26
C VAL A 26 0.96 -2.68 4.38
N ILE A 27 -0.34 -2.53 4.13
CA ILE A 27 -1.31 -2.13 5.15
C ILE A 27 -1.51 -3.31 6.09
N THR A 28 -1.06 -3.18 7.33
CA THR A 28 -1.22 -4.24 8.34
C THR A 28 -2.57 -4.12 9.05
N LYS A 29 -2.95 -2.90 9.42
CA LYS A 29 -4.18 -2.66 10.19
C LYS A 29 -4.84 -1.35 9.79
N LEU A 30 -6.15 -1.33 9.96
CA LEU A 30 -6.97 -0.13 9.92
C LEU A 30 -7.11 0.38 11.34
N LEU A 31 -6.69 1.63 11.55
CA LEU A 31 -6.77 2.26 12.86
C LEU A 31 -8.07 3.05 12.97
N ASP A 32 -8.37 3.86 11.95
CA ASP A 32 -9.51 4.77 11.89
C ASP A 32 -9.99 4.91 10.44
N ASP A 33 -11.13 5.58 10.22
CA ASP A 33 -11.69 5.84 8.87
C ASP A 33 -10.71 6.56 7.92
N ASN A 34 -9.80 7.35 8.49
CA ASN A 34 -8.81 8.13 7.73
C ASN A 34 -7.37 7.65 7.92
N PHE A 35 -7.11 6.71 8.83
CA PHE A 35 -5.76 6.32 9.21
C PHE A 35 -5.56 4.81 9.14
N VAL A 36 -4.43 4.44 8.54
CA VAL A 36 -3.99 3.06 8.43
C VAL A 36 -2.61 2.90 9.01
N GLU A 37 -2.36 1.72 9.55
CA GLU A 37 -1.04 1.26 9.92
C GLU A 37 -0.39 0.61 8.70
N VAL A 38 0.69 1.21 8.22
CA VAL A 38 1.45 0.70 7.09
C VAL A 38 2.83 0.27 7.55
N THR A 39 3.21 -0.94 7.19
CA THR A 39 4.58 -1.43 7.32
C THR A 39 5.34 -1.13 6.04
N TYR A 40 6.31 -0.21 6.10
CA TYR A 40 7.18 0.10 4.98
C TYR A 40 8.43 -0.76 5.02
N GLU A 41 8.79 -1.33 3.88
CA GLU A 41 10.06 -2.02 3.72
C GLU A 41 11.14 -1.00 3.39
N LEU A 42 12.09 -0.84 4.31
CA LEU A 42 13.31 -0.08 4.08
C LEU A 42 14.45 -1.08 3.94
N GLY A 43 15.47 -0.75 3.15
CA GLY A 43 16.59 -1.67 2.91
C GLY A 43 17.31 -2.20 4.17
N LYS A 44 17.10 -1.58 5.35
CA LYS A 44 17.66 -2.03 6.65
C LYS A 44 16.62 -2.62 7.61
N GLY A 45 15.36 -2.84 7.18
CA GLY A 45 14.32 -3.45 8.01
C GLY A 45 12.91 -2.91 7.75
N LYS A 46 11.94 -3.43 8.52
CA LYS A 46 10.54 -3.04 8.43
C LYS A 46 10.26 -1.91 9.41
N LYS A 47 9.62 -0.84 8.95
CA LYS A 47 9.15 0.26 9.83
C LYS A 47 7.65 0.43 9.70
N THR A 48 6.95 0.24 10.80
CA THR A 48 5.52 0.49 10.93
C THR A 48 5.29 1.98 11.17
N LYS A 49 4.35 2.58 10.44
CA LYS A 49 3.99 3.98 10.63
C LYS A 49 2.51 4.22 10.33
N LYS A 50 1.84 4.92 11.25
CA LYS A 50 0.48 5.44 11.04
C LYS A 50 0.52 6.48 9.92
N THR A 51 -0.25 6.25 8.86
CA THR A 51 -0.31 7.11 7.68
C THR A 51 -1.77 7.38 7.34
N ASN A 52 -2.06 8.60 6.92
CA ASN A 52 -3.39 8.96 6.44
C ASN A 52 -3.63 8.34 5.05
N ILE A 53 -4.82 7.79 4.84
CA ILE A 53 -5.22 7.12 3.59
C ILE A 53 -5.14 8.09 2.40
N LYS A 54 -5.36 9.40 2.60
CA LYS A 54 -5.27 10.43 1.55
C LYS A 54 -3.88 10.55 0.90
N HIS A 55 -2.82 10.11 1.59
CA HIS A 55 -1.44 10.17 1.09
C HIS A 55 -0.94 8.83 0.54
N LEU A 56 -1.80 7.82 0.55
CA LEU A 56 -1.50 6.47 0.11
C LEU A 56 -2.26 6.18 -1.17
N VAL A 57 -1.54 5.60 -2.13
CA VAL A 57 -2.15 4.96 -3.29
C VAL A 57 -2.10 3.47 -3.02
N ILE A 58 -3.27 2.86 -2.88
CA ILE A 58 -3.39 1.41 -2.76
C ILE A 58 -3.21 0.85 -4.16
N LEU A 59 -2.19 0.03 -4.35
CA LEU A 59 -2.06 -0.74 -5.58
C LEU A 59 -2.94 -1.96 -5.39
N ASN A 60 -4.13 -1.92 -5.97
CA ASN A 60 -5.05 -3.05 -6.01
C ASN A 60 -4.58 -4.11 -7.03
N GLU A 61 -3.28 -4.36 -7.09
CA GLU A 61 -2.77 -5.58 -7.66
C GLU A 61 -3.09 -6.65 -6.62
N LYS A 62 -4.26 -7.31 -6.78
CA LYS A 62 -4.27 -8.73 -6.50
C LYS A 62 -3.05 -9.25 -7.24
N ALA A 63 -2.05 -9.72 -6.49
CA ALA A 63 -1.03 -10.58 -7.06
C ALA A 63 -1.77 -11.84 -7.53
N GLU A 64 -2.37 -11.78 -8.73
CA GLU A 64 -2.34 -12.93 -9.61
C GLU A 64 -0.87 -13.05 -10.01
N GLU A 65 -0.12 -13.71 -9.15
CA GLU A 65 1.20 -14.15 -9.53
C GLU A 65 1.03 -15.17 -10.66
N LYS A 66 1.34 -14.72 -11.88
CA LYS A 66 2.08 -15.48 -12.88
C LYS A 66 2.51 -14.58 -14.05
N SER A 67 3.82 -14.55 -14.26
CA SER A 67 4.53 -14.31 -15.53
C SER A 67 5.00 -12.88 -15.85
N LYS A 68 6.33 -12.71 -15.83
CA LYS A 68 7.25 -11.99 -16.74
C LYS A 68 6.74 -10.89 -17.71
N PRO A 69 7.63 -9.94 -18.08
CA PRO A 69 7.35 -8.54 -18.42
C PRO A 69 6.79 -8.37 -19.82
N GLU A 70 5.91 -7.38 -20.03
CA GLU A 70 5.75 -6.77 -21.35
C GLU A 70 5.53 -5.25 -21.27
N LYS A 71 6.40 -4.54 -22.00
CA LYS A 71 6.25 -3.15 -22.43
C LYS A 71 4.98 -3.00 -23.28
N LYS A 72 4.35 -1.82 -23.24
CA LYS A 72 3.73 -1.16 -24.42
C LYS A 72 4.01 0.35 -24.26
N LYS A 73 4.45 1.10 -25.27
CA LYS A 73 4.17 1.05 -26.71
C LYS A 73 5.41 1.46 -27.50
#